data_AF-A0A7C9TZG9-F1
#
_entry.id   AF-A0A7C9TZG9-F1
#
_cell.length_a   1.000
_cell.length_b   1.000
_cell.length_c   1.000
_cell.angle_alpha   90.00
_cell.angle_beta   90.00
_cell.angle_gamma   90.00
#
_symmetry.space_group_name_H-M   'P 1'
#
loop_
_entity.id
_entity.type
_entity.pdbx_description
1 polymer ?
#
loop_
_entity_poly.entity_id
_entity_poly.type
_entity_poly.pdbx_seq_one_letter_code
_entity_poly.pdbx_strand_id
1 'polypeptide(L)'
;MGSVGGLLKVIPSLPTLSLSHSFPIPPTLSHSFPIPPTPSPSLPLSPTLSHSFPIPPTLSHSFPIPPTPSPSLPLLPHPISPLSPISLPPTPCTLHPTPWFFAMTQTQIKSLTYEDYIEDYPEDGGLYELIDGRIVELRPSRRHQSVAAFIHVELTLEIRRLKLPYELPYPSSVKPLEPGQGKLPDVIVVEKAKWRQDWKGSSSVSGPGPAQLVVEVVSTNAADDYEIKRNQYEALGIPEYWIVDYLAKSKYVADKTPGVSVLVWAQGRYQKTRFTGKSRIVSPTFPELDLTVEEVIWAGEEPGYGDW
;
A
#
# COMPACT_ATOMS: atom_id res chain seq x y z
N MET A 1 -90.05 -25.07 -26.86
CA MET A 1 -90.63 -26.40 -27.14
C MET A 1 -90.33 -27.32 -25.96
N GLY A 2 -91.38 -27.72 -25.23
CA GLY A 2 -91.44 -28.83 -24.28
C GLY A 2 -90.70 -28.69 -22.94
N SER A 3 -91.17 -29.21 -21.81
CA SER A 3 -92.50 -29.62 -21.35
C SER A 3 -92.38 -29.89 -19.85
N VAL A 4 -93.48 -29.59 -19.16
CA VAL A 4 -93.88 -29.84 -17.77
C VAL A 4 -93.39 -31.09 -17.03
N GLY A 5 -93.36 -30.99 -15.69
CA GLY A 5 -93.52 -32.14 -14.80
C GLY A 5 -93.35 -31.80 -13.31
N GLY A 6 -94.41 -31.37 -12.64
CA GLY A 6 -94.44 -31.20 -11.18
C GLY A 6 -94.88 -32.46 -10.43
N LEU A 7 -94.53 -32.56 -9.14
CA LEU A 7 -95.32 -33.31 -8.15
C LEU A 7 -95.04 -32.81 -6.72
N LEU A 8 -96.12 -32.45 -6.01
CA LEU A 8 -96.21 -32.16 -4.58
C LEU A 8 -95.74 -33.32 -3.69
N LYS A 9 -95.14 -33.02 -2.53
CA LYS A 9 -95.63 -33.50 -1.23
C LYS A 9 -95.00 -32.80 -0.02
N VAL A 10 -95.75 -32.83 1.07
CA VAL A 10 -95.80 -31.94 2.23
C VAL A 10 -94.84 -32.36 3.37
N ILE A 11 -94.47 -31.35 4.17
CA ILE A 11 -93.58 -31.23 5.34
C ILE A 11 -93.87 -32.27 6.46
N PRO A 12 -92.85 -32.64 7.27
CA PRO A 12 -92.98 -32.36 8.71
C PRO A 12 -91.74 -31.75 9.38
N SER A 13 -92.06 -31.01 10.43
CA SER A 13 -91.35 -30.30 11.50
C SER A 13 -89.92 -30.69 11.92
N LEU A 14 -89.18 -29.63 12.29
CA LEU A 14 -87.92 -29.56 13.05
C LEU A 14 -87.88 -30.42 14.34
N PRO A 15 -86.67 -30.74 14.79
CA PRO A 15 -86.27 -30.38 16.15
C PRO A 15 -85.01 -29.51 16.20
N THR A 16 -85.01 -28.64 17.21
CA THR A 16 -83.92 -27.79 17.69
C THR A 16 -82.65 -28.58 18.05
N LEU A 17 -81.46 -27.97 17.93
CA LEU A 17 -80.57 -27.63 19.06
C LEU A 17 -79.23 -27.00 18.62
N SER A 18 -79.06 -25.73 19.03
CA SER A 18 -77.86 -25.02 19.50
C SER A 18 -76.45 -25.49 19.06
N LEU A 19 -75.73 -24.62 18.33
CA LEU A 19 -74.34 -24.32 18.67
C LEU A 19 -73.97 -22.87 18.31
N SER A 20 -73.49 -22.14 19.30
CA SER A 20 -73.10 -20.73 19.28
C SER A 20 -71.85 -20.47 18.45
N HIS A 21 -71.92 -19.49 17.55
CA HIS A 21 -70.75 -18.94 16.85
C HIS A 21 -69.98 -17.98 17.77
N SER A 22 -68.72 -18.31 18.04
CA SER A 22 -67.74 -17.39 18.65
C SER A 22 -66.73 -17.00 17.58
N PHE A 23 -66.78 -15.75 17.12
CA PHE A 23 -65.77 -15.17 16.23
C PHE A 23 -64.49 -14.88 17.02
N PRO A 24 -63.29 -15.19 16.49
CA PRO A 24 -62.04 -14.90 17.17
C PRO A 24 -61.72 -13.39 17.13
N ILE A 25 -61.36 -12.85 18.30
CA ILE A 25 -60.89 -11.48 18.50
C ILE A 25 -59.41 -11.41 18.04
N PRO A 26 -59.00 -10.37 17.27
CA PRO A 26 -57.60 -10.18 16.91
C PRO A 26 -56.76 -9.78 18.14
N PRO A 27 -55.51 -10.25 18.29
CA PRO A 27 -54.68 -9.92 19.44
C PRO A 27 -54.29 -8.42 19.42
N THR A 28 -54.56 -7.75 20.52
CA THR A 28 -54.05 -6.40 20.82
C THR A 28 -52.57 -6.47 21.20
N LEU A 29 -51.71 -5.78 20.46
CA LEU A 29 -50.32 -5.52 20.86
C LEU A 29 -50.31 -4.54 22.03
N SER A 30 -50.02 -5.02 23.24
CA SER A 30 -49.76 -4.17 24.40
C SER A 30 -48.32 -3.64 24.33
N HIS A 31 -48.17 -2.37 23.96
CA HIS A 31 -46.90 -1.66 24.10
C HIS A 31 -46.70 -1.25 25.56
N SER A 32 -45.87 -2.00 26.28
CA SER A 32 -45.28 -1.54 27.53
C SER A 32 -44.10 -0.63 27.18
N PHE A 33 -44.31 0.69 27.26
CA PHE A 33 -43.20 1.63 27.14
C PHE A 33 -42.31 1.57 28.39
N PRO A 34 -40.99 1.36 28.28
CA PRO A 34 -40.09 1.52 29.41
C PRO A 34 -40.02 3.02 29.78
N ILE A 35 -40.18 3.31 31.08
CA ILE A 35 -39.99 4.65 31.63
C ILE A 35 -38.50 5.02 31.50
N PRO A 36 -38.12 6.20 30.97
CA PRO A 36 -36.73 6.64 30.96
C PRO A 36 -36.27 6.94 32.40
N PRO A 37 -35.06 6.55 32.81
CA PRO A 37 -34.55 6.90 34.13
C PRO A 37 -34.31 8.40 34.23
N THR A 38 -34.88 9.03 35.25
CA THR A 38 -34.52 10.39 35.68
C THR A 38 -33.07 10.44 36.15
N PRO A 39 -32.26 11.45 35.75
CA PRO A 39 -30.92 11.62 36.30
C PRO A 39 -30.99 12.13 37.74
N SER A 40 -30.60 11.29 38.70
CA SER A 40 -30.35 11.70 40.08
C SER A 40 -28.98 12.39 40.21
N PRO A 41 -28.86 13.55 40.88
CA PRO A 41 -27.57 14.20 41.10
C PRO A 41 -26.93 13.63 42.37
N SER A 42 -26.25 12.50 42.23
CA SER A 42 -25.34 11.99 43.27
C SER A 42 -23.95 11.88 42.67
N LEU A 43 -23.12 12.87 43.03
CA LEU A 43 -21.67 12.90 42.79
C LEU A 43 -21.02 11.62 43.32
N PRO A 44 -20.30 10.84 42.49
CA PRO A 44 -19.41 9.82 43.01
C PRO A 44 -18.11 10.49 43.48
N LEU A 45 -17.72 10.20 44.72
CA LEU A 45 -16.39 10.47 45.24
C LEU A 45 -15.33 9.82 44.35
N SER A 46 -14.28 10.55 44.01
CA SER A 46 -13.14 10.08 43.23
C SER A 46 -12.50 8.84 43.88
N PRO A 47 -12.28 7.73 43.15
CA PRO A 47 -11.45 6.66 43.66
C PRO A 47 -10.00 7.12 43.68
N THR A 48 -9.38 7.08 44.85
CA THR A 48 -7.92 7.19 45.00
C THR A 48 -7.24 6.05 44.24
N LEU A 49 -6.30 6.41 43.36
CA LEU A 49 -5.40 5.49 42.67
C LEU A 49 -4.62 4.66 43.69
N SER A 50 -5.04 3.41 43.95
CA SER A 50 -4.18 2.43 44.60
C SER A 50 -3.24 1.86 43.55
N HIS A 51 -2.00 2.33 43.54
CA HIS A 51 -0.93 1.68 42.78
C HIS A 51 -0.66 0.28 43.36
N SER A 52 -1.09 -0.74 42.64
CA SER A 52 -0.65 -2.12 42.84
C SER A 52 -0.51 -2.75 41.47
N PHE A 53 0.67 -2.54 40.87
CA PHE A 53 1.07 -3.24 39.66
C PHE A 53 1.22 -4.74 39.97
N PRO A 54 0.66 -5.66 39.17
CA PRO A 54 1.06 -7.05 39.23
C PRO A 54 2.50 -7.18 38.70
N ILE A 55 3.37 -7.80 39.49
CA ILE A 55 4.74 -8.15 39.09
C ILE A 55 4.65 -9.20 37.97
N PRO A 56 5.29 -9.03 36.81
CA PRO A 56 5.35 -10.08 35.80
C PRO A 56 6.17 -11.27 36.34
N PRO A 57 5.81 -12.53 36.01
CA PRO A 57 6.62 -13.68 36.42
C PRO A 57 8.01 -13.57 35.80
N THR A 58 9.04 -13.59 36.65
CA THR A 58 10.43 -13.69 36.21
C THR A 58 10.67 -15.10 35.66
N LEU A 59 10.95 -15.19 34.36
CA LEU A 59 11.52 -16.41 33.77
C LEU A 59 12.93 -16.60 34.32
N SER A 60 13.11 -17.54 35.25
CA SER A 60 14.44 -18.00 35.66
C SER A 60 15.01 -18.95 34.61
N HIS A 61 15.61 -18.39 33.55
CA HIS A 61 16.56 -19.14 32.75
C HIS A 61 17.96 -18.64 33.10
N SER A 62 18.67 -19.47 33.86
CA SER A 62 20.10 -19.40 34.05
C SER A 62 20.75 -19.54 32.67
N PHE A 63 21.14 -18.43 32.05
CA PHE A 63 21.99 -18.46 30.87
C PHE A 63 23.39 -18.92 31.30
N PRO A 64 23.96 -19.97 30.68
CA PRO A 64 25.38 -20.25 30.86
C PRO A 64 26.18 -19.10 30.25
N ILE A 65 27.16 -18.61 31.02
CA ILE A 65 28.13 -17.60 30.57
C ILE A 65 28.86 -18.18 29.34
N PRO A 66 28.92 -17.48 28.19
CA PRO A 66 29.77 -17.90 27.08
C PRO A 66 31.24 -17.81 27.51
N PRO A 67 32.08 -18.81 27.23
CA PRO A 67 33.51 -18.71 27.55
C PRO A 67 34.12 -17.57 26.72
N THR A 68 34.82 -16.67 27.40
CA THR A 68 35.70 -15.68 26.79
C THR A 68 36.80 -16.40 25.99
N PRO A 69 37.08 -16.03 24.73
CA PRO A 69 38.29 -16.51 24.08
C PRO A 69 39.50 -15.84 24.74
N SER A 70 40.30 -16.62 25.46
CA SER A 70 41.66 -16.26 25.86
C SER A 70 42.51 -15.92 24.62
N PRO A 71 43.31 -14.84 24.63
CA PRO A 71 44.28 -14.61 23.58
C PRO A 71 45.50 -15.48 23.86
N SER A 72 45.48 -16.71 23.36
CA SER A 72 46.66 -17.57 23.34
C SER A 72 47.17 -17.63 21.89
N LEU A 73 47.96 -16.63 21.53
CA LEU A 73 48.80 -16.64 20.32
C LEU A 73 49.81 -17.79 20.42
N PRO A 74 49.87 -18.73 19.46
CA PRO A 74 51.07 -19.52 19.27
C PRO A 74 52.10 -18.66 18.51
N LEU A 75 53.20 -18.32 19.20
CA LEU A 75 54.40 -17.75 18.60
C LEU A 75 54.95 -18.72 17.53
N LEU A 76 54.95 -18.29 16.27
CA LEU A 76 55.74 -18.94 15.22
C LEU A 76 57.24 -18.66 15.48
N PRO A 77 58.14 -19.63 15.24
CA PRO A 77 59.56 -19.43 15.44
C PRO A 77 60.15 -18.52 14.34
N HIS A 78 60.88 -17.50 14.76
CA HIS A 78 61.76 -16.72 13.90
C HIS A 78 62.92 -17.58 13.36
N PRO A 79 63.35 -17.36 12.12
CA PRO A 79 64.75 -17.44 11.77
C PRO A 79 65.34 -16.04 11.57
N ILE A 80 66.44 -15.80 12.26
CA ILE A 80 67.32 -14.63 12.14
C ILE A 80 68.37 -14.92 11.06
N SER A 81 68.77 -13.87 10.33
CA SER A 81 70.04 -13.65 9.58
C SER A 81 69.92 -13.57 8.04
N PRO A 82 70.89 -12.96 7.32
CA PRO A 82 70.76 -11.60 6.79
C PRO A 82 70.78 -11.55 5.26
N LEU A 83 70.33 -10.43 4.70
CA LEU A 83 70.37 -10.13 3.26
C LEU A 83 71.81 -10.14 2.74
N SER A 84 72.07 -10.97 1.74
CA SER A 84 73.18 -10.83 0.79
C SER A 84 72.64 -10.16 -0.48
N PRO A 85 73.36 -9.23 -1.13
CA PRO A 85 72.89 -8.61 -2.36
C PRO A 85 73.08 -9.59 -3.54
N ILE A 86 71.98 -10.02 -4.15
CA ILE A 86 72.01 -10.79 -5.41
C ILE A 86 72.14 -9.80 -6.56
N SER A 87 73.27 -9.89 -7.28
CA SER A 87 73.49 -9.22 -8.57
C SER A 87 72.47 -9.67 -9.62
N LEU A 88 71.79 -8.71 -10.25
CA LEU A 88 71.05 -8.91 -11.48
C LEU A 88 72.02 -9.13 -12.66
N PRO A 89 71.83 -10.13 -13.52
CA PRO A 89 72.50 -10.16 -14.81
C PRO A 89 71.80 -9.22 -15.81
N PRO A 90 72.52 -8.47 -16.66
CA PRO A 90 71.89 -7.73 -17.75
C PRO A 90 71.45 -8.73 -18.82
N THR A 91 70.16 -8.74 -19.15
CA THR A 91 69.68 -9.39 -20.38
C THR A 91 69.46 -8.34 -21.47
N PRO A 92 69.87 -8.62 -22.72
CA PRO A 92 69.78 -7.65 -23.80
C PRO A 92 68.34 -7.56 -24.31
N CYS A 93 67.88 -6.32 -24.48
CA CYS A 93 66.64 -6.00 -25.17
C CYS A 93 66.68 -6.55 -26.60
N THR A 94 65.75 -7.45 -26.93
CA THR A 94 65.34 -7.69 -28.31
C THR A 94 63.82 -7.56 -28.37
N LEU A 95 63.37 -6.47 -29.00
CA LEU A 95 61.96 -6.17 -29.27
C LEU A 95 61.46 -7.09 -30.38
N HIS A 96 60.57 -8.01 -30.05
CA HIS A 96 59.67 -8.63 -31.03
C HIS A 96 58.26 -8.11 -30.74
N PRO A 97 57.56 -7.49 -31.71
CA PRO A 97 56.18 -7.07 -31.50
C PRO A 97 55.30 -8.31 -31.65
N THR A 98 54.81 -8.85 -30.54
CA THR A 98 53.58 -9.63 -30.57
C THR A 98 52.41 -8.66 -30.60
N PRO A 99 51.44 -8.78 -31.53
CA PRO A 99 50.23 -7.98 -31.46
C PRO A 99 49.41 -8.52 -30.29
N TRP A 100 49.39 -7.78 -29.18
CA TRP A 100 48.43 -8.01 -28.12
C TRP A 100 47.07 -7.59 -28.69
N PHE A 101 46.35 -8.53 -29.30
CA PHE A 101 44.91 -8.43 -29.41
C PHE A 101 44.39 -8.38 -27.96
N PHE A 102 44.13 -7.18 -27.46
CA PHE A 102 43.21 -7.04 -26.34
C PHE A 102 41.86 -7.54 -26.85
N ALA A 103 41.54 -8.80 -26.57
CA ALA A 103 40.18 -9.26 -26.61
C ALA A 103 39.44 -8.42 -25.55
N MET A 104 38.77 -7.36 -26.00
CA MET A 104 37.74 -6.73 -25.19
C MET A 104 36.65 -7.79 -25.01
N THR A 105 36.67 -8.47 -23.88
CA THR A 105 35.52 -9.23 -23.41
C THR A 105 34.42 -8.20 -23.19
N GLN A 106 33.60 -7.97 -24.21
CA GLN A 106 32.37 -7.23 -24.08
C GLN A 106 31.46 -8.09 -23.20
N THR A 107 31.44 -7.83 -21.89
CA THR A 107 30.45 -8.44 -21.00
C THR A 107 29.08 -8.05 -21.55
N GLN A 108 28.40 -9.02 -22.16
CA GLN A 108 27.04 -8.85 -22.66
C GLN A 108 26.16 -8.72 -21.42
N ILE A 109 25.86 -7.48 -21.02
CA ILE A 109 24.95 -7.20 -19.91
C ILE A 109 23.58 -7.76 -20.34
N LYS A 110 23.11 -8.82 -19.68
CA LYS A 110 21.76 -9.36 -19.89
C LYS A 110 20.77 -8.23 -19.60
N SER A 111 20.00 -7.84 -20.62
CA SER A 111 18.87 -6.93 -20.45
C SER A 111 17.71 -7.76 -19.90
N LEU A 112 17.28 -7.44 -18.69
CA LEU A 112 16.22 -8.16 -17.99
C LEU A 112 14.85 -7.78 -18.55
N THR A 113 13.99 -8.79 -18.69
CA THR A 113 12.55 -8.59 -18.89
C THR A 113 11.87 -8.23 -17.56
N TYR A 114 10.58 -7.88 -17.61
CA TYR A 114 9.81 -7.68 -16.38
C TYR A 114 9.68 -8.98 -15.57
N GLU A 115 9.51 -10.11 -16.26
CA GLU A 115 9.45 -11.42 -15.65
C GLU A 115 10.77 -11.77 -14.95
N ASP A 116 11.91 -11.55 -15.61
CA ASP A 116 13.23 -11.71 -14.97
C ASP A 116 13.34 -10.80 -13.73
N TYR A 117 12.88 -9.54 -13.80
CA TYR A 117 12.91 -8.61 -12.67
C TYR A 117 12.09 -9.08 -11.47
N ILE A 118 10.93 -9.68 -11.71
CA ILE A 118 10.08 -10.21 -10.62
C ILE A 118 10.71 -11.45 -9.98
N GLU A 119 11.35 -12.31 -10.78
CA GLU A 119 12.06 -13.50 -10.30
C GLU A 119 13.37 -13.13 -9.56
N ASP A 120 14.12 -12.17 -10.10
CA ASP A 120 15.40 -11.71 -9.57
C ASP A 120 15.25 -10.53 -8.58
N TYR A 121 14.03 -10.22 -8.12
CA TYR A 121 13.79 -9.09 -7.21
C TYR A 121 14.55 -9.32 -5.89
N PRO A 122 15.43 -8.40 -5.45
CA PRO A 122 16.24 -8.61 -4.25
C PRO A 122 15.39 -8.74 -2.98
N GLU A 123 15.62 -9.80 -2.20
CA GLU A 123 14.92 -10.08 -0.93
C GLU A 123 15.59 -9.39 0.29
N ASP A 124 16.39 -8.35 0.06
CA ASP A 124 17.11 -7.63 1.13
C ASP A 124 16.29 -6.53 1.81
N GLY A 125 15.02 -6.39 1.43
CA GLY A 125 14.10 -5.37 1.93
C GLY A 125 14.27 -4.00 1.27
N GLY A 126 15.15 -3.87 0.26
CA GLY A 126 15.28 -2.68 -0.55
C GLY A 126 14.11 -2.45 -1.52
N LEU A 127 14.05 -1.24 -2.06
CA LEU A 127 13.07 -0.84 -3.07
C LEU A 127 13.78 -0.78 -4.43
N TYR A 128 13.22 -1.43 -5.44
CA TYR A 128 13.86 -1.52 -6.74
C TYR A 128 12.88 -1.32 -7.90
N GLU A 129 13.31 -0.58 -8.92
CA GLU A 129 12.64 -0.48 -10.22
C GLU A 129 13.43 -1.21 -11.29
N LEU A 130 12.74 -1.64 -12.34
CA LEU A 130 13.37 -2.09 -13.58
C LEU A 130 13.42 -0.91 -14.56
N ILE A 131 14.62 -0.50 -14.95
CA ILE A 131 14.86 0.61 -15.89
C ILE A 131 15.82 0.13 -16.98
N ASP A 132 15.37 0.16 -18.23
CA ASP A 132 16.12 -0.28 -19.41
C ASP A 132 16.75 -1.68 -19.25
N GLY A 133 15.98 -2.59 -18.63
CA GLY A 133 16.38 -3.96 -18.37
C GLY A 133 17.41 -4.12 -17.25
N ARG A 134 17.51 -3.15 -16.33
CA ARG A 134 18.37 -3.23 -15.13
C ARG A 134 17.58 -2.98 -13.86
N ILE A 135 17.85 -3.76 -12.82
CA ILE A 135 17.33 -3.50 -11.48
C ILE A 135 18.09 -2.31 -10.88
N VAL A 136 17.36 -1.26 -10.52
CA VAL A 136 17.89 -0.01 -9.98
C VAL A 136 17.31 0.21 -8.58
N GLU A 137 18.19 0.32 -7.59
CA GLU A 137 17.82 0.62 -6.20
C GLU A 137 17.26 2.04 -6.07
N LEU A 138 16.12 2.17 -5.40
CA LEU A 138 15.52 3.44 -5.02
C LEU A 138 15.95 3.81 -3.59
N ARG A 139 16.34 5.07 -3.40
CA ARG A 139 16.65 5.64 -2.07
C ARG A 139 15.85 6.92 -1.83
N PRO A 140 14.55 6.81 -1.50
CA PRO A 140 13.72 7.98 -1.22
C PRO A 140 14.22 8.70 0.04
N SER A 141 14.04 10.02 0.07
CA SER A 141 14.36 10.81 1.26
C SER A 141 13.37 10.54 2.39
N ARG A 142 13.73 10.83 3.64
CA ARG A 142 12.81 10.71 4.78
C ARG A 142 11.52 11.51 4.58
N ARG A 143 11.65 12.73 4.04
CA ARG A 143 10.52 13.61 3.74
C ARG A 143 9.55 12.98 2.73
N HIS A 144 10.11 12.42 1.66
CA HIS A 144 9.34 11.68 0.65
C HIS A 144 8.59 10.50 1.27
N GLN A 145 9.29 9.70 2.08
CA GLN A 145 8.71 8.54 2.76
C GLN A 145 7.60 8.94 3.73
N SER A 146 7.76 10.02 4.50
CA SER A 146 6.72 10.49 5.43
C SER A 146 5.44 10.90 4.71
N VAL A 147 5.55 11.63 3.58
CA VAL A 147 4.40 12.02 2.76
C VAL A 147 3.69 10.79 2.17
N ALA A 148 4.45 9.86 1.58
CA ALA A 148 3.90 8.62 1.01
C ALA A 148 3.19 7.77 2.07
N ALA A 149 3.82 7.57 3.23
CA ALA A 149 3.27 6.81 4.35
C ALA A 149 2.00 7.46 4.91
N PHE A 150 1.97 8.79 5.05
CA PHE A 150 0.79 9.52 5.49
C PHE A 150 -0.39 9.29 4.53
N ILE A 151 -0.17 9.45 3.22
CA ILE A 151 -1.23 9.19 2.22
C ILE A 151 -1.69 7.74 2.27
N HIS A 152 -0.77 6.77 2.40
CA HIS A 152 -1.12 5.35 2.52
C HIS A 152 -2.05 5.09 3.72
N VAL A 153 -1.76 5.71 4.87
CA VAL A 153 -2.59 5.60 6.07
C VAL A 153 -3.97 6.23 5.86
N GLU A 154 -4.04 7.47 5.37
CA GLU A 154 -5.31 8.17 5.13
C GLU A 154 -6.23 7.39 4.19
N LEU A 155 -5.68 6.89 3.07
CA LEU A 155 -6.44 6.07 2.13
C LEU A 155 -6.85 4.72 2.74
N THR A 156 -5.99 4.11 3.57
CA THR A 156 -6.34 2.87 4.30
C THR A 156 -7.49 3.10 5.29
N LEU A 157 -7.48 4.22 6.01
CA LEU A 157 -8.55 4.61 6.93
C LEU A 157 -9.86 4.84 6.18
N GLU A 158 -9.80 5.53 5.04
CA GLU A 158 -10.98 5.81 4.22
C GLU A 158 -11.59 4.53 3.64
N ILE A 159 -10.77 3.61 3.13
CA ILE A 159 -11.22 2.28 2.69
C ILE A 159 -11.91 1.54 3.81
N ARG A 160 -11.38 1.58 5.03
CA ARG A 160 -11.99 0.92 6.19
C ARG A 160 -13.30 1.58 6.62
N ARG A 161 -13.33 2.92 6.66
CA ARG A 161 -14.52 3.71 7.01
C ARG A 161 -15.69 3.39 6.07
N LEU A 162 -15.41 3.37 4.76
CA LEU A 162 -16.39 3.12 3.71
C LEU A 162 -16.59 1.64 3.37
N LYS A 163 -15.76 0.74 3.92
CA LYS A 163 -15.73 -0.70 3.61
C LYS A 163 -15.56 -0.98 2.12
N LEU A 164 -14.70 -0.20 1.46
CA LEU A 164 -14.44 -0.33 0.03
C LEU A 164 -13.72 -1.66 -0.28
N PRO A 165 -13.97 -2.27 -1.45
CA PRO A 165 -13.36 -3.53 -1.86
C PRO A 165 -11.94 -3.31 -2.43
N TYR A 166 -11.12 -2.50 -1.76
CA TYR A 166 -9.78 -2.14 -2.20
C TYR A 166 -8.70 -2.61 -1.21
N GLU A 167 -7.47 -2.73 -1.71
CA GLU A 167 -6.25 -2.95 -0.92
C GLU A 167 -5.14 -2.00 -1.35
N LEU A 168 -4.22 -1.70 -0.42
CA LEU A 168 -3.02 -0.90 -0.69
C LEU A 168 -1.76 -1.75 -0.44
N PRO A 169 -1.40 -2.64 -1.37
CA PRO A 169 -0.18 -3.42 -1.24
C PRO A 169 1.04 -2.50 -1.27
N TYR A 170 2.01 -2.77 -0.39
CA TYR A 170 3.25 -2.00 -0.32
C TYR A 170 4.42 -2.90 0.16
N PRO A 171 5.57 -2.89 -0.54
CA PRO A 171 5.75 -2.37 -1.89
C PRO A 171 4.99 -3.22 -2.92
N SER A 172 4.60 -2.64 -4.06
CA SER A 172 3.97 -3.39 -5.17
C SER A 172 4.36 -2.80 -6.52
N SER A 173 4.80 -3.66 -7.44
CA SER A 173 5.25 -3.23 -8.77
C SER A 173 4.12 -3.14 -9.79
N VAL A 174 4.19 -2.17 -10.69
CA VAL A 174 3.34 -2.07 -11.88
C VAL A 174 4.18 -2.41 -13.11
N LYS A 175 3.68 -3.29 -13.98
CA LYS A 175 4.27 -3.59 -15.29
C LYS A 175 3.81 -2.57 -16.35
N PRO A 176 4.69 -1.69 -16.86
CA PRO A 176 4.38 -0.82 -18.00
C PRO A 176 4.26 -1.62 -19.31
N LEU A 177 3.80 -0.95 -20.37
CA LEU A 177 3.72 -1.56 -21.70
C LEU A 177 5.11 -1.65 -22.36
N GLU A 178 6.03 -0.75 -22.01
CA GLU A 178 7.38 -0.75 -22.54
C GLU A 178 8.20 -1.93 -21.99
N PRO A 179 8.89 -2.71 -22.85
CA PRO A 179 9.78 -3.77 -22.40
C PRO A 179 10.93 -3.24 -21.54
N GLY A 180 11.40 -4.06 -20.60
CA GLY A 180 12.53 -3.70 -19.74
C GLY A 180 12.23 -2.58 -18.75
N GLN A 181 10.94 -2.34 -18.45
CA GLN A 181 10.48 -1.36 -17.48
C GLN A 181 9.65 -2.05 -16.40
N GLY A 182 9.73 -1.54 -15.17
CA GLY A 182 8.97 -2.00 -14.02
C GLY A 182 8.98 -0.91 -12.96
N LYS A 183 7.79 -0.40 -12.61
CA LYS A 183 7.66 0.77 -11.74
C LYS A 183 7.21 0.39 -10.35
N LEU A 184 7.67 1.15 -9.36
CA LEU A 184 7.33 0.93 -7.96
C LEU A 184 6.68 2.21 -7.42
N PRO A 185 5.35 2.36 -7.52
CA PRO A 185 4.70 3.56 -7.05
C PRO A 185 4.77 3.70 -5.53
N ASP A 186 4.77 4.94 -5.05
CA ASP A 186 4.80 5.23 -3.61
C ASP A 186 3.53 4.75 -2.91
N VAL A 187 2.37 4.92 -3.54
CA VAL A 187 1.09 4.35 -3.09
C VAL A 187 0.31 3.82 -4.29
N ILE A 188 -0.28 2.64 -4.13
CA ILE A 188 -1.14 2.02 -5.14
C ILE A 188 -2.40 1.46 -4.47
N VAL A 189 -3.55 1.65 -5.10
CA VAL A 189 -4.83 1.10 -4.68
C VAL A 189 -5.30 0.11 -5.73
N VAL A 190 -5.55 -1.13 -5.34
CA VAL A 190 -5.97 -2.22 -6.22
C VAL A 190 -7.32 -2.78 -5.80
N GLU A 191 -8.01 -3.45 -6.73
CA GLU A 191 -9.24 -4.18 -6.41
C GLU A 191 -8.91 -5.42 -5.57
N LYS A 192 -9.46 -5.50 -4.36
CA LYS A 192 -9.17 -6.56 -3.38
C LYS A 192 -9.42 -7.96 -3.91
N ALA A 193 -10.50 -8.15 -4.66
CA ALA A 193 -10.85 -9.45 -5.21
C ALA A 193 -9.82 -9.91 -6.25
N LYS A 194 -9.40 -9.03 -7.17
CA LYS A 194 -8.37 -9.33 -8.17
C LYS A 194 -7.02 -9.57 -7.54
N TRP A 195 -6.61 -8.71 -6.61
CA TRP A 195 -5.34 -8.86 -5.91
C TRP A 195 -5.21 -10.22 -5.20
N ARG A 196 -6.28 -10.64 -4.51
CA ARG A 196 -6.27 -11.90 -3.75
C ARG A 196 -6.48 -13.16 -4.59
N GLN A 197 -6.70 -13.06 -5.91
CA GLN A 197 -6.80 -14.24 -6.78
C GLN A 197 -5.48 -15.00 -6.85
N ASP A 198 -4.35 -14.29 -6.79
CA ASP A 198 -3.02 -14.89 -6.79
C ASP A 198 -2.30 -14.63 -5.45
N TRP A 199 -2.83 -15.22 -4.38
CA TRP A 199 -2.30 -15.02 -3.02
C TRP A 199 -0.83 -15.44 -2.84
N LYS A 200 -0.32 -16.33 -3.70
CA LYS A 200 1.09 -16.79 -3.67
C LYS A 200 1.96 -16.11 -4.73
N GLY A 201 1.36 -15.25 -5.56
CA GLY A 201 2.06 -14.52 -6.60
C GLY A 201 2.95 -13.42 -6.02
N SER A 202 3.80 -12.89 -6.89
CA SER A 202 4.65 -11.75 -6.56
C SER A 202 3.83 -10.50 -6.31
N SER A 203 4.33 -9.58 -5.49
CA SER A 203 3.67 -8.31 -5.20
C SER A 203 3.71 -7.37 -6.42
N SER A 204 2.86 -7.64 -7.42
CA SER A 204 2.87 -6.94 -8.69
C SER A 204 1.49 -6.94 -9.36
N VAL A 205 1.26 -5.96 -10.23
CA VAL A 205 0.06 -5.85 -11.06
C VAL A 205 0.42 -5.56 -12.52
N SER A 206 -0.36 -6.10 -13.44
CA SER A 206 -0.13 -5.95 -14.88
C SER A 206 -1.43 -5.99 -15.68
N GLY A 207 -1.34 -5.63 -16.97
CA GLY A 207 -2.49 -5.57 -17.87
C GLY A 207 -3.21 -4.21 -17.85
N PRO A 208 -4.34 -4.08 -18.56
CA PRO A 208 -5.09 -2.83 -18.64
C PRO A 208 -5.81 -2.50 -17.32
N GLY A 209 -5.76 -1.23 -16.90
CA GLY A 209 -6.35 -0.73 -15.66
C GLY A 209 -5.96 -1.55 -14.42
N PRO A 210 -4.66 -1.79 -14.16
CA PRO A 210 -4.21 -2.73 -13.14
C PRO A 210 -4.45 -2.21 -11.71
N ALA A 211 -4.67 -0.90 -11.55
CA ALA A 211 -4.92 -0.21 -10.30
C ALA A 211 -6.12 0.74 -10.43
N GLN A 212 -6.74 1.08 -9.31
CA GLN A 212 -7.78 2.12 -9.22
C GLN A 212 -7.16 3.52 -9.06
N LEU A 213 -6.09 3.61 -8.26
CA LEU A 213 -5.34 4.83 -8.00
C LEU A 213 -3.85 4.50 -7.89
N VAL A 214 -3.00 5.35 -8.47
CA VAL A 214 -1.56 5.41 -8.19
C VAL A 214 -1.20 6.81 -7.68
N VAL A 215 -0.33 6.89 -6.69
CA VAL A 215 0.22 8.15 -6.16
C VAL A 215 1.73 8.10 -6.26
N GLU A 216 2.33 9.17 -6.79
CA GLU A 216 3.77 9.39 -6.80
C GLU A 216 4.08 10.70 -6.08
N VAL A 217 5.04 10.64 -5.17
CA VAL A 217 5.56 11.77 -4.41
C VAL A 217 6.79 12.29 -5.15
N VAL A 218 6.78 13.56 -5.52
CA VAL A 218 7.80 14.10 -6.41
C VAL A 218 9.15 14.16 -5.70
N SER A 219 10.14 13.51 -6.29
CA SER A 219 11.54 13.59 -5.84
C SER A 219 12.28 14.73 -6.56
N THR A 220 13.62 14.75 -6.46
CA THR A 220 14.45 15.71 -7.22
C THR A 220 14.34 15.50 -8.74
N ASN A 221 14.01 14.30 -9.20
CA ASN A 221 13.80 13.98 -10.62
C ASN A 221 12.32 14.12 -11.02
N ALA A 222 11.79 15.34 -10.96
CA ALA A 222 10.39 15.60 -11.27
C ALA A 222 9.95 15.21 -12.70
N ALA A 223 10.87 15.07 -13.65
CA ALA A 223 10.52 14.63 -15.01
C ALA A 223 10.00 13.17 -15.02
N ASP A 224 10.49 12.33 -14.12
CA ASP A 224 10.04 10.95 -14.00
C ASP A 224 8.54 10.89 -13.68
N ASP A 225 8.09 11.63 -12.66
CA ASP A 225 6.69 11.63 -12.21
C ASP A 225 5.77 12.40 -13.17
N TYR A 226 6.19 13.58 -13.66
CA TYR A 226 5.33 14.43 -14.50
C TYR A 226 5.26 14.01 -15.98
N GLU A 227 6.23 13.25 -16.49
CA GLU A 227 6.26 12.82 -17.89
C GLU A 227 6.29 11.29 -18.02
N ILE A 228 7.34 10.63 -17.52
CA ILE A 228 7.61 9.22 -17.82
C ILE A 228 6.52 8.33 -17.20
N LYS A 229 6.42 8.31 -15.87
CA LYS A 229 5.43 7.53 -15.13
C LYS A 229 3.99 7.94 -15.50
N ARG A 230 3.74 9.26 -15.66
CA ARG A 230 2.44 9.76 -16.14
C ARG A 230 2.01 9.10 -17.45
N ASN A 231 2.89 9.08 -18.45
CA ASN A 231 2.57 8.50 -19.76
C ASN A 231 2.39 6.98 -19.66
N GLN A 232 3.20 6.30 -18.86
CA GLN A 232 3.09 4.85 -18.64
C GLN A 232 1.75 4.47 -17.99
N TYR A 233 1.35 5.17 -16.92
CA TYR A 233 0.08 4.92 -16.24
C TYR A 233 -1.14 5.30 -17.11
N GLU A 234 -1.01 6.35 -17.93
CA GLU A 234 -2.02 6.75 -18.92
C GLU A 234 -2.24 5.67 -19.99
N ALA A 235 -1.14 5.10 -20.49
CA ALA A 235 -1.16 4.03 -21.49
C ALA A 235 -1.74 2.73 -20.93
N LEU A 236 -1.55 2.46 -19.65
CA LEU A 236 -2.21 1.36 -18.94
C LEU A 236 -3.70 1.63 -18.66
N GLY A 237 -4.17 2.88 -18.78
CA GLY A 237 -5.56 3.25 -18.49
C GLY A 237 -5.90 3.20 -16.99
N ILE A 238 -4.95 3.53 -16.11
CA ILE A 238 -5.21 3.64 -14.67
C ILE A 238 -6.17 4.82 -14.44
N PRO A 239 -7.35 4.63 -13.81
CA PRO A 239 -8.39 5.65 -13.75
C PRO A 239 -7.97 6.96 -13.07
N GLU A 240 -7.11 6.87 -12.05
CA GLU A 240 -6.69 8.02 -11.26
C GLU A 240 -5.19 7.96 -10.95
N TYR A 241 -4.52 9.09 -11.11
CA TYR A 241 -3.10 9.24 -10.85
C TYR A 241 -2.82 10.55 -10.09
N TRP A 242 -2.11 10.50 -8.98
CA TRP A 242 -1.74 11.68 -8.19
C TRP A 242 -0.25 11.96 -8.29
N ILE A 243 0.07 13.24 -8.48
CA ILE A 243 1.44 13.76 -8.39
C ILE A 243 1.49 14.71 -7.20
N VAL A 244 2.18 14.30 -6.13
CA VAL A 244 2.29 15.04 -4.87
C VAL A 244 3.60 15.80 -4.87
N ASP A 245 3.55 17.08 -5.20
CA ASP A 245 4.73 17.94 -5.33
C ASP A 245 4.87 18.84 -4.10
N TYR A 246 5.56 18.33 -3.07
CA TYR A 246 5.81 19.05 -1.82
C TYR A 246 6.99 20.03 -1.90
N LEU A 247 7.81 19.93 -2.96
CA LEU A 247 8.95 20.82 -3.18
C LEU A 247 8.54 22.05 -4.01
N ALA A 248 7.67 21.84 -5.00
CA ALA A 248 7.21 22.80 -6.00
C ALA A 248 8.34 23.56 -6.73
N LYS A 249 9.50 22.92 -6.88
CA LYS A 249 10.66 23.54 -7.55
C LYS A 249 10.71 23.26 -9.05
N SER A 250 10.03 22.21 -9.50
CA SER A 250 10.13 21.71 -10.88
C SER A 250 9.55 22.66 -11.93
N LYS A 251 10.02 22.58 -13.18
CA LYS A 251 9.49 23.35 -14.32
C LYS A 251 8.02 23.01 -14.66
N TYR A 252 7.52 21.87 -14.19
CA TYR A 252 6.16 21.37 -14.44
C TYR A 252 5.09 22.10 -13.63
N VAL A 253 5.52 22.85 -12.61
CA VAL A 253 4.67 23.65 -11.73
C VAL A 253 5.00 25.12 -11.95
N ALA A 254 4.03 25.85 -12.51
CA ALA A 254 4.16 27.28 -12.77
C ALA A 254 4.07 28.11 -11.48
N ASP A 255 3.18 27.73 -10.56
CA ASP A 255 2.83 28.51 -9.36
C ASP A 255 3.76 28.31 -8.15
N LYS A 256 4.83 27.52 -8.29
CA LYS A 256 5.88 27.23 -7.28
C LYS A 256 5.37 26.99 -5.86
N THR A 257 4.12 26.55 -5.75
CA THR A 257 3.42 26.30 -4.50
C THR A 257 3.26 24.80 -4.34
N PRO A 258 3.64 24.22 -3.18
CA PRO A 258 3.39 22.82 -2.88
C PRO A 258 1.95 22.43 -3.16
N GLY A 259 1.74 21.28 -3.79
CA GLY A 259 0.43 20.94 -4.28
C GLY A 259 0.29 19.50 -4.76
N VAL A 260 -0.95 19.05 -4.79
CA VAL A 260 -1.33 17.74 -5.32
C VAL A 260 -2.00 17.95 -6.67
N SER A 261 -1.48 17.29 -7.71
CA SER A 261 -2.16 17.23 -9.00
C SER A 261 -2.89 15.90 -9.11
N VAL A 262 -4.21 15.94 -9.26
CA VAL A 262 -5.04 14.76 -9.51
C VAL A 262 -5.31 14.68 -11.01
N LEU A 263 -4.93 13.56 -11.61
CA LEU A 263 -5.11 13.23 -13.01
C LEU A 263 -6.17 12.15 -13.12
N VAL A 264 -7.25 12.43 -13.85
CA VAL A 264 -8.38 11.52 -14.04
C VAL A 264 -8.41 11.07 -15.49
N TRP A 265 -8.39 9.76 -15.72
CA TRP A 265 -8.38 9.19 -17.05
C TRP A 265 -9.78 9.27 -17.67
N ALA A 266 -9.90 9.99 -18.79
CA ALA A 266 -11.15 10.14 -19.50
C ALA A 266 -10.89 10.33 -21.00
N GLN A 267 -11.61 9.58 -21.84
CA GLN A 267 -11.52 9.68 -23.31
C GLN A 267 -10.09 9.42 -23.83
N GLY A 268 -9.38 8.45 -23.26
CA GLY A 268 -8.05 8.02 -23.73
C GLY A 268 -6.88 8.89 -23.26
N ARG A 269 -7.09 9.83 -22.33
CA ARG A 269 -6.04 10.66 -21.75
C ARG A 269 -6.39 11.15 -20.34
N TYR A 270 -5.39 11.59 -19.60
CA TYR A 270 -5.55 12.22 -18.31
C TYR A 270 -6.02 13.68 -18.45
N GLN A 271 -6.99 14.04 -17.60
CA GLN A 271 -7.35 15.42 -17.31
C GLN A 271 -6.79 15.79 -15.94
N LYS A 272 -6.00 16.86 -15.88
CA LYS A 272 -5.27 17.26 -14.67
C LYS A 272 -5.96 18.44 -13.96
N THR A 273 -6.18 18.29 -12.66
CA THR A 273 -6.60 19.34 -11.74
C THR A 273 -5.56 19.48 -10.63
N ARG A 274 -5.15 20.70 -10.29
CA ARG A 274 -4.17 20.96 -9.22
C ARG A 274 -4.87 21.59 -8.01
N PHE A 275 -4.52 21.11 -6.83
CA PHE A 275 -4.98 21.61 -5.54
C PHE A 275 -3.78 22.12 -4.73
N THR A 276 -3.98 23.19 -3.96
CA THR A 276 -2.94 23.81 -3.11
C THR A 276 -3.53 24.29 -1.78
N GLY A 277 -2.66 24.50 -0.77
CA GLY A 277 -3.03 25.04 0.53
C GLY A 277 -4.14 24.24 1.23
N LYS A 278 -5.16 24.93 1.74
CA LYS A 278 -6.27 24.32 2.49
C LYS A 278 -7.35 23.66 1.61
N SER A 279 -7.10 23.55 0.31
CA SER A 279 -8.06 22.93 -0.60
C SER A 279 -8.16 21.44 -0.32
N ARG A 280 -9.39 20.95 -0.17
CA ARG A 280 -9.68 19.51 -0.13
C ARG A 280 -9.31 18.87 -1.47
N ILE A 281 -8.62 17.73 -1.42
CA ILE A 281 -8.27 16.93 -2.60
C ILE A 281 -9.54 16.22 -3.07
N VAL A 282 -9.91 16.41 -4.34
CA VAL A 282 -11.09 15.77 -4.91
C VAL A 282 -10.67 14.52 -5.68
N SER A 283 -11.02 13.35 -5.12
CA SER A 283 -10.75 12.02 -5.68
C SER A 283 -12.01 11.37 -6.22
N PRO A 284 -12.07 10.99 -7.51
CA PRO A 284 -13.12 10.11 -8.02
C PRO A 284 -13.15 8.72 -7.37
N THR A 285 -11.98 8.16 -7.02
CA THR A 285 -11.87 6.85 -6.34
C THR A 285 -12.35 6.92 -4.90
N PHE A 286 -12.12 8.06 -4.23
CA PHE A 286 -12.57 8.32 -2.86
C PHE A 286 -13.39 9.62 -2.75
N PRO A 287 -14.66 9.65 -3.20
CA PRO A 287 -15.46 10.88 -3.26
C PRO A 287 -15.72 11.55 -1.90
N GLU A 288 -15.67 10.78 -0.82
CA GLU A 288 -15.87 11.26 0.55
C GLU A 288 -14.56 11.54 1.31
N LEU A 289 -13.40 11.38 0.66
CA LEU A 289 -12.10 11.59 1.31
C LEU A 289 -12.00 13.04 1.80
N ASP A 290 -11.90 13.24 3.11
CA ASP A 290 -11.71 14.55 3.72
C ASP A 290 -10.22 14.77 4.04
N LEU A 291 -9.45 15.01 2.98
CA LEU A 291 -8.00 15.23 3.06
C LEU A 291 -7.63 16.51 2.33
N THR A 292 -6.95 17.42 3.01
CA THR A 292 -6.46 18.67 2.42
C THR A 292 -5.03 18.54 1.92
N VAL A 293 -4.64 19.43 1.01
CA VAL A 293 -3.26 19.50 0.54
C VAL A 293 -2.31 19.91 1.66
N GLU A 294 -2.70 20.85 2.53
CA GLU A 294 -1.90 21.30 3.67
C GLU A 294 -1.49 20.13 4.58
N GLU A 295 -2.42 19.23 4.92
CA GLU A 295 -2.13 18.04 5.72
C GLU A 295 -1.12 17.10 5.04
N VAL A 296 -1.28 16.87 3.73
CA VAL A 296 -0.33 16.06 2.95
C VAL A 296 1.05 16.68 2.91
N ILE A 297 1.16 18.01 2.73
CA ILE A 297 2.44 18.70 2.70
C ILE A 297 3.10 18.73 4.09
N TRP A 298 2.30 18.96 5.13
CA TRP A 298 2.72 18.98 6.53
C TRP A 298 3.38 17.67 6.96
N ALA A 299 2.88 16.52 6.48
CA ALA A 299 3.49 15.22 6.75
C ALA A 299 4.98 15.12 6.34
N GLY A 300 5.42 15.97 5.40
CA GLY A 300 6.81 16.06 4.99
C GLY A 300 7.61 17.17 5.68
N GLU A 301 7.01 18.00 6.51
CA GLU A 301 7.73 19.09 7.19
C GLU A 301 8.56 18.56 8.36
N GLU A 302 9.62 19.29 8.72
CA GLU A 302 10.40 18.94 9.90
C GLU A 302 9.52 19.12 11.13
N PRO A 303 9.44 18.13 12.04
CA PRO A 303 8.73 18.31 13.29
C PRO A 303 9.29 19.55 14.01
N GLY A 304 8.42 20.52 14.31
CA GLY A 304 8.77 21.59 15.21
C GLY A 304 9.24 21.00 16.53
N TYR A 305 10.32 21.54 17.10
CA TYR A 305 10.82 21.08 18.39
C TYR A 305 9.79 21.44 19.48
N GLY A 306 8.87 20.52 19.80
CA GLY A 306 7.85 20.71 20.83
C GLY A 306 6.42 20.24 20.52
N ASP A 307 6.13 19.66 19.35
CA ASP A 307 4.77 19.28 18.95
C ASP A 307 4.36 17.83 19.34
N TRP A 308 4.81 17.32 20.50
CA TRP A 308 4.37 16.02 21.04
C TRP A 308 3.67 16.14 22.40
#